data_AF-A0A9E5R023-F1
#
_entry.id   AF-A0A9E5R023-F1
#
_cell.length_a   1.000
_cell.length_b   1.000
_cell.length_c   1.000
_cell.angle_alpha   90.00
_cell.angle_beta   90.00
_cell.angle_gamma   90.00
#
_symmetry.space_group_name_H-M   'P 1'
#
loop_
_entity.id
_entity.type
_entity.pdbx_description
1 polymer ?
#
loop_
_entity_poly.entity_id
_entity_poly.type
_entity_poly.pdbx_seq_one_letter_code
_entity_poly.pdbx_strand_id
1 'polypeptide(L)'
;MVALQGGHSTSSATHLGEGLARLHQITQAQHGLAQDNFIGSLPQPNTPSDDWLSFYRDQRIGAQVRLARARGSCHHNANAC
;
A
#
# COMPACT_ATOMS: atom_id res chain seq x y z
N MET A 1 9.71 -20.65 5.70
CA MET A 1 9.71 -19.59 6.73
C MET A 1 11.05 -19.63 7.45
N VAL A 2 11.71 -18.50 7.60
CA VAL A 2 12.91 -18.36 8.43
C VAL A 2 12.52 -17.57 9.67
N ALA A 3 12.80 -18.08 10.86
CA ALA A 3 12.57 -17.35 12.10
C ALA A 3 13.68 -16.31 12.27
N LEU A 4 13.30 -15.04 12.43
CA LEU A 4 14.21 -13.93 12.68
C LEU A 4 14.21 -13.60 14.18
N GLN A 5 15.38 -13.35 14.74
CA GLN A 5 15.53 -12.85 16.12
C GLN A 5 15.58 -11.32 16.09
N GLY A 6 14.75 -10.68 16.91
CA GLY A 6 14.76 -9.23 17.07
C GLY A 6 15.94 -8.75 17.92
N GLY A 7 16.50 -7.61 17.56
CA GLY A 7 17.52 -6.89 18.33
C GLY A 7 17.53 -5.42 17.93
N HIS A 8 17.82 -4.53 18.89
CA HIS A 8 17.90 -3.09 18.65
C HIS A 8 19.31 -2.59 18.91
N SER A 9 19.90 -1.94 17.91
CA SER A 9 21.10 -1.10 18.08
C SER A 9 20.83 0.29 17.49
N THR A 10 21.60 1.28 17.92
CA THR A 10 21.54 2.64 17.34
C THR A 10 21.79 2.63 15.83
N SER A 11 22.59 1.67 15.33
CA SER A 11 22.87 1.51 13.89
C SER A 11 21.76 0.81 13.09
N SER A 12 20.80 0.14 13.74
CA SER A 12 19.73 -0.59 13.04
C SER A 12 18.85 0.32 12.17
N ALA A 13 18.54 1.53 12.66
CA ALA A 13 17.72 2.49 11.91
C ALA A 13 18.43 3.01 10.65
N THR A 14 19.73 3.29 10.75
CA THR A 14 20.55 3.72 9.61
C THR A 14 20.59 2.64 8.53
N HIS A 15 20.91 1.40 8.89
CA HIS A 15 20.94 0.29 7.93
C HIS A 15 19.57 0.02 7.29
N LEU A 16 18.48 0.15 8.07
CA LEU A 16 17.12 0.05 7.53
C LEU A 16 16.87 1.14 6.48
N GLY A 17 17.22 2.40 6.79
CA GLY A 17 17.06 3.53 5.88
C GLY A 17 17.84 3.35 4.58
N GLU A 18 19.11 2.95 4.67
CA GLU A 18 19.95 2.66 3.51
C GLU A 18 19.40 1.50 2.67
N GLY A 19 18.95 0.43 3.31
CA GLY A 19 18.33 -0.70 2.64
C GLY A 19 17.03 -0.32 1.91
N LEU A 20 16.17 0.47 2.57
CA LEU A 20 14.92 0.94 2.00
C LEU A 20 15.16 1.90 0.83
N ALA A 21 16.15 2.78 0.93
CA ALA A 21 16.55 3.67 -0.17
C ALA A 21 17.05 2.89 -1.38
N ARG A 22 17.92 1.89 -1.19
CA ARG A 22 18.37 1.00 -2.26
C ARG A 22 17.21 0.25 -2.92
N LEU A 23 16.24 -0.22 -2.14
CA LEU A 23 15.06 -0.89 -2.66
C LEU A 23 14.21 0.06 -3.52
N HIS A 24 13.93 1.27 -3.06
CA HIS A 24 13.12 2.25 -3.79
C HIS A 24 13.79 2.79 -5.08
N GLN A 25 15.11 2.66 -5.22
CA GLN A 25 15.82 3.02 -6.45
C GLN A 25 15.61 2.01 -7.58
N ILE A 26 15.10 0.80 -7.28
CA ILE A 26 14.69 -0.16 -8.31
C ILE A 26 13.32 0.28 -8.84
N THR A 27 13.30 0.80 -10.07
CA THR A 27 12.11 1.43 -10.66
C THR A 27 11.43 0.55 -11.71
N GLN A 28 10.18 0.90 -12.03
CA GLN A 28 9.38 0.31 -13.11
C GLN A 28 8.56 1.41 -13.79
N ALA A 29 8.16 1.18 -15.04
CA ALA A 29 7.45 2.18 -15.85
C ALA A 29 5.99 2.40 -15.43
N GLN A 30 5.37 1.41 -14.77
CA GLN A 30 3.97 1.45 -14.37
C GLN A 30 3.83 1.24 -12.87
N HIS A 31 2.83 1.86 -12.27
CA HIS A 31 2.40 1.62 -10.91
C HIS A 31 1.50 0.40 -10.83
N GLY A 32 1.63 -0.38 -9.76
CA GLY A 32 0.93 -1.65 -9.61
C GLY A 32 1.89 -2.83 -9.48
N LEU A 33 1.31 -4.02 -9.54
CA LEU A 33 2.00 -5.31 -9.45
C LEU A 33 1.32 -6.30 -10.39
N ALA A 34 1.97 -7.43 -10.64
CA ALA A 34 1.42 -8.48 -11.51
C ALA A 34 0.11 -9.09 -10.96
N GLN A 35 -0.13 -8.98 -9.65
CA GLN A 35 -1.29 -9.59 -8.99
C GLN A 35 -1.83 -8.66 -7.89
N ASP A 36 -3.14 -8.68 -7.73
CA ASP A 36 -3.82 -8.06 -6.59
C ASP A 36 -3.34 -8.70 -5.28
N ASN A 37 -3.30 -7.90 -4.22
CA ASN A 37 -2.86 -8.36 -2.91
C ASN A 37 -3.73 -7.76 -1.80
N PHE A 38 -3.22 -7.71 -0.57
CA PHE A 38 -3.97 -7.26 0.59
C PHE A 38 -3.13 -6.34 1.48
N ILE A 39 -3.79 -5.36 2.11
CA ILE A 39 -3.26 -4.61 3.24
C ILE A 39 -4.05 -4.98 4.49
N GLY A 40 -3.43 -5.78 5.35
CA GLY A 40 -4.18 -6.52 6.37
C GLY A 40 -5.20 -7.46 5.72
N SER A 41 -6.47 -7.32 6.08
CA SER A 41 -7.59 -8.09 5.49
C SER A 41 -8.26 -7.41 4.30
N LEU A 42 -7.75 -6.25 3.86
CA LEU A 42 -8.41 -5.42 2.85
C LEU A 42 -7.80 -5.69 1.47
N PRO A 43 -8.61 -6.06 0.45
CA PRO A 43 -8.09 -6.31 -0.89
C PRO A 43 -7.54 -5.02 -1.51
N GLN A 44 -6.45 -5.15 -2.24
CA GLN A 44 -5.76 -4.07 -2.94
C GLN A 44 -5.63 -4.44 -4.43
N PRO A 45 -6.40 -3.76 -5.30
CA PRO A 45 -6.18 -3.89 -6.73
C PRO A 45 -4.81 -3.33 -7.12
N ASN A 46 -4.13 -4.01 -8.03
CA ASN A 46 -2.78 -3.69 -8.48
C ASN A 46 -2.65 -3.65 -9.99
N THR A 47 -3.77 -3.53 -10.72
CA THR A 47 -3.77 -3.41 -12.18
C THR A 47 -2.78 -2.33 -12.61
N PRO A 48 -1.81 -2.65 -13.50
CA PRO A 48 -0.79 -1.70 -13.91
C PRO A 48 -1.37 -0.41 -14.51
N SER A 49 -0.74 0.72 -14.17
CA SER A 49 -1.14 2.05 -14.65
C SER A 49 0.10 2.93 -14.82
N ASP A 50 0.15 3.70 -15.90
CA ASP A 50 1.20 4.66 -16.23
C ASP A 50 1.03 6.04 -15.55
N ASP A 51 -0.15 6.32 -14.97
CA ASP A 51 -0.44 7.56 -14.26
C ASP A 51 -0.57 7.31 -12.75
N TRP A 52 0.38 7.87 -11.99
CA TRP A 52 0.38 7.78 -10.53
C TRP A 52 -0.90 8.30 -9.90
N LEU A 53 -1.42 9.43 -10.40
CA LEU A 53 -2.56 10.09 -9.78
C LEU A 53 -3.82 9.24 -9.89
N SER A 54 -4.11 8.70 -11.08
CA SER A 54 -5.22 7.79 -11.33
C SER A 54 -5.07 6.50 -10.54
N PHE A 55 -3.88 5.91 -10.51
CA PHE A 55 -3.60 4.71 -9.71
C PHE A 55 -3.91 4.92 -8.23
N TYR A 56 -3.38 5.99 -7.64
CA TYR A 56 -3.57 6.28 -6.22
C TYR A 56 -5.03 6.64 -5.89
N ARG A 57 -5.66 7.48 -6.73
CA ARG A 57 -7.08 7.86 -6.57
C ARG A 57 -8.00 6.64 -6.62
N ASP A 58 -7.88 5.80 -7.65
CA ASP A 58 -8.90 4.80 -7.95
C ASP A 58 -8.63 3.45 -7.27
N GLN A 59 -7.35 3.04 -7.22
CA GLN A 59 -6.91 1.72 -6.74
C GLN A 59 -6.38 1.74 -5.29
N ARG A 60 -6.20 2.92 -4.68
CA ARG A 60 -5.92 3.05 -3.25
C ARG A 60 -7.11 3.67 -2.53
N ILE A 61 -7.24 5.00 -2.59
CA ILE A 61 -8.23 5.73 -1.80
C ILE A 61 -9.66 5.32 -2.19
N GLY A 62 -9.98 5.34 -3.49
CA GLY A 62 -11.30 4.99 -4.01
C GLY A 62 -11.71 3.55 -3.72
N ALA A 63 -10.77 2.60 -3.81
CA ALA A 63 -11.03 1.20 -3.47
C ALA A 63 -11.42 1.04 -1.99
N GLN A 64 -10.70 1.70 -1.08
CA GLN A 64 -11.00 1.66 0.35
C GLN A 64 -12.31 2.38 0.69
N VAL A 65 -12.61 3.50 0.04
CA VAL A 65 -13.89 4.21 0.20
C VAL A 65 -15.06 3.33 -0.26
N ARG A 66 -14.96 2.68 -1.42
CA ARG A 66 -16.00 1.75 -1.89
C ARG A 66 -16.21 0.57 -0.93
N LEU A 67 -15.12 -0.01 -0.40
CA LEU A 67 -15.20 -1.06 0.61
C LEU A 67 -15.88 -0.57 1.89
N ALA A 68 -15.51 0.61 2.38
CA ALA A 68 -16.13 1.19 3.57
C ALA A 68 -17.63 1.45 3.36
N ARG A 69 -18.05 1.91 2.17
CA ARG A 69 -19.47 2.13 1.82
C ARG A 69 -20.24 0.82 1.80
N ALA A 70 -19.70 -0.18 1.12
CA ALA A 70 -20.31 -1.52 1.03
C ALA A 70 -20.45 -2.19 2.41
N ARG A 71 -19.57 -1.88 3.35
CA ARG A 71 -19.59 -2.40 4.74
C ARG A 71 -20.33 -1.50 5.72
N GLY A 72 -20.93 -0.39 5.28
CA GLY A 72 -21.58 0.58 6.16
C GLY A 72 -20.65 1.23 7.19
N SER A 73 -19.33 1.21 6.95
CA SER A 73 -18.29 1.69 7.87
C SER A 73 -17.81 3.11 7.56
N CYS A 74 -18.50 3.84 6.68
CA CYS A 74 -18.21 5.25 6.42
C CYS A 74 -18.80 6.12 7.53
N HIS A 75 -18.06 7.14 7.97
CA HIS A 75 -18.59 8.13 8.91
C HIS A 75 -19.84 8.80 8.33
N HIS A 76 -20.88 8.94 9.16
CA HIS A 76 -22.27 9.20 8.78
C HIS A 76 -22.52 10.58 8.10
N ASN A 77 -21.52 11.45 7.95
CA ASN A 77 -21.75 12.80 7.42
C ASN A 77 -20.66 13.31 6.46
N ALA A 78 -20.77 12.85 5.21
CA ALA A 78 -20.45 13.63 4.01
C ALA A 78 -21.49 13.24 2.94
N ASN A 79 -22.78 13.41 3.28
CA ASN A 79 -23.96 12.98 2.52
C ASN A 79 -23.93 11.52 2.03
N ALA A 80 -23.93 10.64 3.04
CA ALA A 80 -24.45 9.27 3.06
C ALA A 80 -23.87 8.27 2.04
N CYS A 81 -22.70 7.70 2.36
CA CYS A 81 -22.04 6.63 1.59
C CYS A 81 -22.04 6.89 0.08
#